data_AF-A0AA50HYH2-F1
#
_entry.id   AF-A0AA50HYH2-F1
#
_cell.length_a   1.000
_cell.length_b   1.000
_cell.length_c   1.000
_cell.angle_alpha   90.00
_cell.angle_beta   90.00
_cell.angle_gamma   90.00
#
_symmetry.space_group_name_H-M   'P 1'
#
loop_
_entity.id
_entity.type
_entity.pdbx_description
1 polymer ?
#
loop_
_entity_poly.entity_id
_entity_poly.type
_entity_poly.pdbx_seq_one_letter_code
_entity_poly.pdbx_strand_id
1 'polypeptide(L)'
;MRERYGVESFAQSQTHIAATALASPHETLIFLAHNGPTGLGDQAESICGRDWNPIGGDFGDPDLAWAIASVRERGKRVPLVTFGHMHHRLRHRQDRLRERVYVDDQGTVYLNAACVPRIQTEKDGLPPARNFSLVTLVNGAVEKITLVWLRSNGEIVSEETLWISAH
;
A
#
# COMPACT_ATOMS: atom_id res chain seq x y z
N MET A 1 10.13 -9.21 -16.56
CA MET A 1 10.33 -7.76 -16.77
C MET A 1 10.69 -7.47 -18.21
N ARG A 2 11.88 -7.87 -18.68
CA ARG A 2 12.38 -7.58 -20.04
C ARG A 2 11.46 -8.01 -21.19
N GLU A 3 11.03 -9.27 -21.25
CA GLU A 3 10.18 -9.77 -22.36
C GLU A 3 8.73 -9.28 -22.35
N ARG A 4 8.20 -8.86 -21.18
CA ARG A 4 6.80 -8.41 -21.04
C ARG A 4 6.63 -6.90 -21.00
N TYR A 5 7.64 -6.18 -20.53
CA TYR A 5 7.55 -4.74 -20.23
C TYR A 5 8.74 -3.93 -20.77
N GLY A 6 9.73 -4.57 -21.40
CA GLY A 6 10.90 -3.88 -21.95
C GLY A 6 11.83 -3.25 -20.91
N VAL A 7 11.69 -3.61 -19.63
CA VAL A 7 12.50 -3.06 -18.53
C VAL A 7 13.70 -3.98 -18.26
N GLU A 8 14.91 -3.43 -18.38
CA GLU A 8 16.18 -4.14 -18.25
C GLU A 8 16.99 -3.71 -17.00
N SER A 9 16.59 -2.63 -16.31
CA SER A 9 17.23 -2.17 -15.08
C SER A 9 16.29 -1.36 -14.18
N PHE A 10 16.68 -1.17 -12.91
CA PHE A 10 15.97 -0.27 -11.99
C PHE A 10 15.91 1.17 -12.50
N ALA A 11 16.99 1.68 -13.11
CA ALA A 11 17.01 3.03 -13.67
C ALA A 11 16.00 3.19 -14.83
N GLN A 12 15.85 2.16 -15.66
CA GLN A 12 14.81 2.15 -16.69
C GLN A 12 13.41 2.05 -16.07
N SER A 13 13.22 1.22 -15.05
CA SER A 13 11.95 1.12 -14.31
C SER A 13 11.52 2.47 -13.74
N GLN A 14 12.44 3.14 -13.01
CA GLN A 14 12.29 4.50 -12.47
C GLN A 14 11.78 5.47 -13.52
N THR A 15 12.51 5.56 -14.63
CA THR A 15 12.21 6.48 -15.73
C THR A 15 10.86 6.15 -16.35
N HIS A 16 10.55 4.88 -16.55
CA HIS A 16 9.31 4.46 -17.20
C HIS A 16 8.09 4.74 -16.33
N ILE A 17 8.14 4.43 -15.02
CA ILE A 17 7.05 4.73 -14.09
C ILE A 17 6.80 6.24 -14.04
N ALA A 18 7.85 7.04 -13.81
CA ALA A 18 7.72 8.48 -13.72
C ALA A 18 7.23 9.12 -15.03
N ALA A 19 7.78 8.73 -16.17
CA ALA A 19 7.36 9.26 -17.47
C ALA A 19 5.89 8.94 -17.76
N THR A 20 5.45 7.71 -17.47
CA THR A 20 4.05 7.30 -17.62
C THR A 20 3.13 8.12 -16.72
N ALA A 21 3.52 8.28 -15.45
CA ALA A 21 2.74 9.04 -14.47
C ALA A 21 2.66 10.54 -14.85
N LEU A 22 3.74 11.13 -15.37
CA LEU A 22 3.77 12.52 -15.84
C LEU A 22 3.00 12.77 -17.13
N ALA A 23 2.94 11.77 -18.01
CA ALA A 23 2.14 11.82 -19.22
C ALA A 23 0.62 11.79 -18.92
N SER A 24 0.22 11.46 -17.69
CA SER A 24 -1.18 11.53 -17.27
C SER A 24 -1.71 12.96 -17.40
N PRO A 25 -2.89 13.16 -18.01
CA PRO A 25 -3.54 14.48 -18.09
C PRO A 25 -4.11 14.92 -16.73
N HIS A 26 -4.11 14.05 -15.72
CA HIS A 26 -4.64 14.36 -14.40
C HIS A 26 -3.55 14.87 -13.46
N GLU A 27 -3.89 15.86 -12.65
CA GLU A 27 -2.99 16.44 -11.63
C GLU A 27 -2.94 15.62 -10.34
N THR A 28 -3.87 14.68 -10.15
CA THR A 28 -3.96 13.84 -8.95
C THR A 28 -3.78 12.39 -9.36
N LEU A 29 -2.75 11.76 -8.80
CA LEU A 29 -2.32 10.42 -9.18
C LEU A 29 -2.38 9.47 -7.98
N ILE A 30 -2.89 8.27 -8.19
CA ILE A 30 -2.85 7.19 -7.22
C ILE A 30 -1.88 6.14 -7.75
N PHE A 31 -0.94 5.72 -6.91
CA PHE A 31 -0.03 4.62 -7.25
C PHE A 31 -0.54 3.32 -6.64
N LEU A 32 -0.59 2.28 -7.47
CA LEU A 32 -0.86 0.90 -7.06
C LEU A 32 0.35 0.04 -7.43
N ALA A 33 0.95 -0.62 -6.45
CA ALA A 33 2.13 -1.44 -6.63
C ALA A 33 2.04 -2.76 -5.86
N HIS A 34 2.97 -3.69 -6.11
CA HIS A 34 3.06 -4.91 -5.31
C HIS A 34 3.74 -4.65 -3.97
N ASN A 35 4.93 -4.03 -4.00
CA ASN A 35 5.65 -3.59 -2.80
C ASN A 35 5.44 -2.09 -2.58
N GLY A 36 5.68 -1.63 -1.36
CA GLY A 36 5.72 -0.20 -1.06
C GLY A 36 7.06 0.42 -1.48
N PRO A 37 7.18 1.76 -1.47
CA PRO A 37 8.43 2.43 -1.80
C PRO A 37 9.47 2.26 -0.69
N THR A 38 10.76 2.32 -1.06
CA THR A 38 11.85 2.51 -0.09
C THR A 38 11.69 3.85 0.66
N GLY A 39 12.26 3.94 1.85
CA GLY A 39 12.17 5.07 2.77
C GLY A 39 11.18 4.85 3.91
N LEU A 40 10.45 3.74 3.90
CA LEU A 40 9.37 3.42 4.84
C LEU A 40 9.63 2.13 5.64
N GLY A 41 10.88 1.66 5.70
CA GLY A 41 11.29 0.42 6.36
C GLY A 41 12.33 0.60 7.48
N ASP A 42 12.28 1.72 8.22
CA ASP A 42 13.24 2.04 9.27
C ASP A 42 13.32 0.97 10.38
N GLN A 43 12.17 0.42 10.78
CA GLN A 43 12.08 -0.69 11.73
C GLN A 43 11.50 -1.93 11.05
N ALA A 44 11.73 -3.12 11.62
CA ALA A 44 11.17 -4.37 11.09
C ALA A 44 9.64 -4.35 11.01
N GLU A 45 9.00 -3.62 11.92
CA GLU A 45 7.55 -3.45 12.02
C GLU A 45 6.99 -2.31 11.18
N SER A 46 7.86 -1.46 10.60
CA SER A 46 7.44 -0.39 9.70
C SER A 46 6.73 -0.95 8.47
N ILE A 47 5.97 -0.11 7.77
CA ILE A 47 5.12 -0.53 6.66
C ILE A 47 5.88 -1.31 5.55
N CYS A 48 7.16 -0.96 5.29
CA CYS A 48 8.06 -1.65 4.36
C CYS A 48 9.24 -2.39 5.04
N GLY A 49 9.19 -2.59 6.36
CA GLY A 49 10.30 -3.12 7.16
C GLY A 49 10.50 -4.63 7.05
N ARG A 50 11.74 -5.09 6.91
CA ARG A 50 12.03 -6.54 6.86
C ARG A 50 11.87 -7.20 8.23
N ASP A 51 10.87 -8.09 8.36
CA ASP A 51 10.52 -8.79 9.62
C ASP A 51 11.03 -10.25 9.70
N TRP A 52 11.92 -10.65 8.77
CA TRP A 52 12.57 -11.95 8.75
C TRP A 52 14.08 -11.82 8.83
N ASN A 53 14.77 -12.92 9.17
CA ASN A 53 16.22 -12.92 9.30
C ASN A 53 16.94 -12.65 7.95
N PRO A 54 17.95 -11.77 7.91
CA PRO A 54 18.37 -10.89 9.02
C PRO A 54 17.34 -9.78 9.28
N ILE A 55 16.89 -9.63 10.52
CA ILE A 55 15.80 -8.70 10.87
C ILE A 55 16.25 -7.24 10.65
N GLY A 56 15.32 -6.41 10.18
CA GLY A 56 15.53 -4.99 9.92
C GLY A 56 16.05 -4.71 8.51
N GLY A 57 15.97 -3.44 8.12
CA GLY A 57 16.26 -2.97 6.78
C GLY A 57 15.01 -2.72 5.96
N ASP A 58 15.15 -1.83 4.98
CA ASP A 58 14.07 -1.40 4.10
C ASP A 58 13.89 -2.38 2.94
N PHE A 59 12.68 -2.92 2.82
CA PHE A 59 12.29 -3.86 1.76
C PHE A 59 11.35 -3.21 0.72
N GLY A 60 11.28 -1.88 0.70
CA GLY A 60 10.56 -1.14 -0.31
C GLY A 60 11.31 -1.05 -1.64
N ASP A 61 10.56 -0.77 -2.70
CA ASP A 61 11.03 -0.62 -4.06
C ASP A 61 11.61 0.80 -4.30
N PRO A 62 12.91 0.94 -4.66
CA PRO A 62 13.55 2.24 -4.82
C PRO A 62 13.12 2.96 -6.10
N ASP A 63 12.63 2.22 -7.09
CA ASP A 63 12.10 2.79 -8.32
C ASP A 63 10.73 3.44 -8.15
N LEU A 64 9.86 2.83 -7.34
CA LEU A 64 8.59 3.44 -6.93
C LEU A 64 8.82 4.72 -6.11
N ALA A 65 9.74 4.68 -5.13
CA ALA A 65 10.08 5.84 -4.31
C ALA A 65 10.53 7.02 -5.18
N TRP A 66 11.44 6.77 -6.12
CA TRP A 66 11.93 7.80 -7.05
C TRP A 66 10.83 8.34 -7.96
N ALA A 67 9.93 7.49 -8.45
CA ALA A 67 8.83 7.92 -9.31
C ALA A 67 7.83 8.82 -8.58
N ILE A 68 7.48 8.49 -7.33
CA ILE A 68 6.61 9.31 -6.48
C ILE A 68 7.24 10.69 -6.25
N ALA A 69 8.52 10.74 -5.88
CA ALA A 69 9.23 12.01 -5.70
C ALA A 69 9.26 12.82 -7.01
N SER A 70 9.58 12.16 -8.13
CA SER A 70 9.66 12.76 -9.46
C SER A 70 8.37 13.40 -9.97
N VAL A 71 7.21 12.82 -9.65
CA VAL A 71 5.92 13.40 -10.07
C VAL A 71 5.52 14.58 -9.19
N ARG A 72 5.82 14.50 -7.88
CA ARG A 72 5.56 15.59 -6.93
C ARG A 72 6.40 16.82 -7.21
N GLU A 73 7.69 16.64 -7.49
CA GLU A 73 8.59 17.74 -7.86
C GLU A 73 8.08 18.52 -9.09
N ARG A 74 7.37 17.83 -10.00
CA ARG A 74 6.76 18.41 -11.20
C ARG A 74 5.32 18.90 -10.98
N GLY A 75 4.85 18.98 -9.74
CA GLY A 75 3.57 19.59 -9.35
C GLY A 75 2.37 18.63 -9.30
N LYS A 76 2.55 17.33 -9.62
CA LYS A 76 1.45 16.36 -9.49
C LYS A 76 1.22 16.02 -8.01
N ARG A 77 -0.04 15.91 -7.62
CA ARG A 77 -0.45 15.48 -6.27
C ARG A 77 -0.56 13.95 -6.22
N VAL A 78 -0.10 13.36 -5.13
CA VAL A 78 -0.17 11.91 -4.92
C VAL A 78 -0.85 11.61 -3.59
N PRO A 79 -2.20 11.67 -3.48
CA PRO A 79 -2.86 11.51 -2.18
C PRO A 79 -2.78 10.08 -1.63
N LEU A 80 -2.64 9.08 -2.50
CA LEU A 80 -2.63 7.67 -2.11
C LEU A 80 -1.56 6.89 -2.88
N VAL A 81 -0.77 6.12 -2.14
CA VAL A 81 0.07 5.05 -2.64
C VAL A 81 -0.37 3.78 -1.92
N THR A 82 -0.91 2.80 -2.64
CA THR A 82 -1.35 1.54 -2.03
C THR A 82 -0.57 0.37 -2.60
N PHE A 83 -0.23 -0.56 -1.72
CA PHE A 83 0.59 -1.72 -2.05
C PHE A 83 0.25 -2.91 -1.15
N GLY A 84 1.00 -4.00 -1.30
CA GLY A 84 0.87 -5.19 -0.46
C GLY A 84 2.22 -5.79 -0.12
N HIS A 85 2.38 -7.09 -0.41
CA HIS A 85 3.57 -7.90 -0.13
C HIS A 85 3.90 -8.11 1.35
N MET A 86 4.10 -7.03 2.09
CA MET A 86 4.51 -7.04 3.50
C MET A 86 3.33 -7.38 4.41
N HIS A 87 3.14 -8.66 4.73
CA HIS A 87 1.99 -9.12 5.52
C HIS A 87 1.88 -8.42 6.89
N HIS A 88 0.64 -8.21 7.35
CA HIS A 88 0.37 -7.51 8.63
C HIS A 88 0.89 -8.27 9.85
N ARG A 89 0.81 -9.60 9.85
CA ARG A 89 1.36 -10.43 10.92
C ARG A 89 2.86 -10.57 10.75
N LEU A 90 3.60 -10.19 11.78
CA LEU A 90 5.05 -10.24 11.81
C LEU A 90 5.54 -11.66 12.09
N ARG A 91 6.67 -12.03 11.50
CA ARG A 91 7.29 -13.36 11.67
C ARG A 91 8.07 -13.47 12.99
N HIS A 92 8.70 -12.38 13.43
CA HIS A 92 9.57 -12.39 14.61
C HIS A 92 8.84 -12.14 15.94
N ARG A 93 7.58 -11.71 15.92
CA ARG A 93 6.81 -11.36 17.13
C ARG A 93 5.30 -11.42 16.88
N GLN A 94 4.51 -11.56 17.94
CA GLN A 94 3.04 -11.70 17.86
C GLN A 94 2.27 -10.71 18.75
N ASP A 95 2.96 -9.84 19.49
CA ASP A 95 2.36 -8.86 20.41
C ASP A 95 1.86 -7.60 19.71
N ARG A 96 2.19 -7.40 18.42
CA ARG A 96 1.68 -6.33 17.58
C ARG A 96 1.65 -6.73 16.10
N LEU A 97 0.94 -5.95 15.30
CA LEU A 97 0.96 -6.03 13.85
C LEU A 97 1.99 -5.04 13.26
N ARG A 98 2.34 -5.26 12.00
CA ARG A 98 3.03 -4.29 11.14
C ARG A 98 2.21 -3.00 11.04
N GLU A 99 2.89 -1.87 10.89
CA GLU A 99 2.24 -0.63 10.47
C GLU A 99 1.52 -0.83 9.13
N ARG A 100 0.26 -0.40 9.06
CA ARG A 100 -0.59 -0.61 7.87
C ARG A 100 -0.83 0.66 7.08
N VAL A 101 -0.70 1.80 7.75
CA VAL A 101 -0.87 3.12 7.17
C VAL A 101 0.28 4.00 7.63
N TYR A 102 0.87 4.74 6.71
CA TYR A 102 1.85 5.78 6.97
C TYR A 102 1.43 7.05 6.23
N VAL A 103 1.66 8.23 6.80
CA VAL A 103 1.39 9.51 6.14
C VAL A 103 2.69 10.31 6.14
N ASP A 104 3.13 10.75 4.96
CA ASP A 104 4.32 11.58 4.85
C ASP A 104 4.03 13.07 5.11
N ASP A 105 5.09 13.86 5.19
CA ASP A 105 5.07 15.31 5.39
C ASP A 105 4.37 16.08 4.26
N GLN A 106 4.30 15.48 3.07
CA GLN A 106 3.56 15.99 1.91
C GLN A 106 2.08 15.59 1.93
N GLY A 107 1.61 14.90 2.99
CA GLY A 107 0.22 14.50 3.16
C GLY A 107 -0.21 13.29 2.33
N THR A 108 0.74 12.53 1.79
CA THR A 108 0.43 11.30 1.05
C THR A 108 0.21 10.15 1.99
N VAL A 109 -0.92 9.46 1.80
CA VAL A 109 -1.24 8.28 2.57
C VAL A 109 -0.71 7.03 1.86
N TYR A 110 0.07 6.25 2.59
CA TYR A 110 0.59 4.96 2.15
C TYR A 110 -0.21 3.86 2.83
N LEU A 111 -0.86 3.00 2.03
CA LEU A 111 -1.67 1.90 2.53
C LEU A 111 -1.06 0.55 2.14
N ASN A 112 -0.74 -0.25 3.15
CA ASN A 112 -0.40 -1.65 2.97
C ASN A 112 -1.65 -2.52 3.13
N ALA A 113 -2.21 -2.96 2.00
CA ALA A 113 -3.40 -3.79 1.91
C ALA A 113 -3.11 -5.31 2.03
N ALA A 114 -1.93 -5.73 2.50
CA ALA A 114 -1.53 -7.13 2.64
C ALA A 114 -2.16 -7.85 3.85
N CYS A 115 -3.48 -7.77 3.99
CA CYS A 115 -4.23 -8.55 4.97
C CYS A 115 -4.33 -10.01 4.52
N VAL A 116 -3.71 -10.92 5.28
CA VAL A 116 -3.72 -12.36 5.02
C VAL A 116 -4.14 -13.16 6.27
N PRO A 117 -4.90 -14.26 6.13
CA PRO A 117 -5.41 -14.83 4.87
C PRO A 117 -6.40 -13.91 4.17
N ARG A 118 -6.53 -14.00 2.83
CA ARG A 118 -7.46 -13.13 2.07
C ARG A 118 -8.93 -13.57 2.18
N ILE A 119 -9.11 -14.83 2.55
CA ILE A 119 -10.38 -15.52 2.67
C ILE A 119 -10.40 -16.17 4.04
N GLN A 120 -11.45 -15.90 4.82
CA GLN A 120 -11.72 -16.58 6.07
C GLN A 120 -12.86 -17.57 5.84
N THR A 121 -12.58 -18.85 6.12
CA THR A 121 -13.63 -19.85 6.19
C THR A 121 -14.35 -19.69 7.52
N GLU A 122 -15.66 -19.55 7.43
CA GLU A 122 -16.51 -19.31 8.58
C GLU A 122 -16.99 -20.64 9.16
N LYS A 123 -17.32 -20.65 10.44
CA LYS A 123 -17.95 -21.81 11.06
C LYS A 123 -19.40 -21.94 10.54
N ASP A 124 -20.00 -23.10 10.77
CA ASP A 124 -21.44 -23.32 10.58
C ASP A 124 -21.95 -23.26 9.13
N GLY A 125 -21.08 -23.54 8.16
CA GLY A 125 -21.45 -23.65 6.74
C GLY A 125 -21.76 -22.32 6.05
N LEU A 126 -21.48 -21.20 6.71
CA LEU A 126 -21.68 -19.88 6.14
C LEU A 126 -20.70 -19.62 4.98
N PRO A 127 -21.08 -18.80 3.97
CA PRO A 127 -20.19 -18.43 2.88
C PRO A 127 -18.90 -17.78 3.39
N PRO A 128 -17.75 -18.05 2.77
CA PRO A 128 -16.48 -17.51 3.22
C PRO A 128 -16.44 -15.98 3.09
N ALA A 129 -15.85 -15.33 4.08
CA ALA A 129 -15.64 -13.89 4.08
C ALA A 129 -14.32 -13.53 3.37
N ARG A 130 -14.29 -12.40 2.68
CA ARG A 130 -13.10 -11.84 1.99
C ARG A 130 -12.81 -10.45 2.49
N ASN A 131 -11.53 -10.14 2.68
CA ASN A 131 -11.18 -8.78 3.08
C ASN A 131 -11.02 -7.84 1.88
N PHE A 132 -11.40 -6.58 2.09
CA PHE A 132 -11.17 -5.46 1.20
C PHE A 132 -10.70 -4.25 2.00
N SER A 133 -9.81 -3.44 1.44
CA SER A 133 -9.53 -2.11 1.97
C SER A 133 -10.36 -1.08 1.20
N LEU A 134 -11.19 -0.32 1.92
CA LEU A 134 -11.97 0.79 1.37
C LEU A 134 -11.25 2.09 1.71
N VAL A 135 -10.99 2.90 0.68
CA VAL A 135 -10.39 4.23 0.84
C VAL A 135 -11.38 5.27 0.36
N THR A 136 -11.78 6.16 1.26
CA THR A 136 -12.65 7.30 0.94
C THR A 136 -11.77 8.49 0.59
N LEU A 137 -11.97 9.07 -0.59
CA LEU A 137 -11.32 10.30 -1.02
C LEU A 137 -12.35 11.42 -1.15
N VAL A 138 -12.06 12.57 -0.55
CA VAL A 138 -12.86 13.79 -0.66
C VAL A 138 -11.97 14.91 -1.17
N ASN A 139 -12.42 15.59 -2.24
CA ASN A 139 -11.66 16.67 -2.88
C ASN A 139 -10.21 16.31 -3.27
N GLY A 140 -9.96 15.03 -3.57
CA GLY A 140 -8.65 14.53 -3.95
C GLY A 140 -7.70 14.27 -2.77
N ALA A 141 -8.18 14.30 -1.52
CA ALA A 141 -7.44 13.88 -0.34
C ALA A 141 -8.07 12.61 0.26
N VAL A 142 -7.26 11.75 0.90
CA VAL A 142 -7.77 10.58 1.62
C VAL A 142 -8.37 11.05 2.95
N GLU A 143 -9.58 10.61 3.24
CA GLU A 143 -10.32 10.99 4.46
C GLU A 143 -10.43 9.81 5.44
N LYS A 144 -10.68 8.60 4.91
CA LYS A 144 -10.88 7.40 5.74
C LYS A 144 -10.33 6.17 5.02
N ILE A 145 -9.73 5.27 5.81
CA ILE A 145 -9.38 3.92 5.38
C ILE A 145 -10.03 2.92 6.31
N THR A 146 -10.78 1.97 5.76
CA THR A 146 -11.33 0.83 6.50
C THR A 146 -10.92 -0.50 5.88
N LEU A 147 -10.66 -1.49 6.72
CA LEU A 147 -10.57 -2.89 6.32
C LEU A 147 -11.92 -3.55 6.63
N VAL A 148 -12.57 -4.10 5.62
CA VAL A 148 -13.87 -4.77 5.76
C VAL A 148 -13.76 -6.24 5.38
N TRP A 149 -14.49 -7.10 6.08
CA TRP A 149 -14.70 -8.50 5.72
C TRP A 149 -16.10 -8.68 5.16
N LEU A 150 -16.20 -9.09 3.90
CA LEU A 150 -17.45 -9.21 3.16
C LEU A 150 -17.76 -10.66 2.83
N ARG A 151 -19.02 -11.07 3.02
CA ARG A 151 -19.55 -12.29 2.41
C ARG A 151 -19.94 -12.05 0.94
N SER A 152 -20.15 -13.12 0.19
CA SER A 152 -20.53 -13.05 -1.23
C SER A 152 -21.90 -12.41 -1.48
N ASN A 153 -22.76 -12.30 -0.47
CA ASN A 153 -24.04 -11.60 -0.52
C ASN A 153 -23.92 -10.08 -0.22
N GLY A 154 -22.70 -9.57 0.03
CA GLY A 154 -22.45 -8.17 0.38
C GLY A 154 -22.57 -7.84 1.87
N GLU A 155 -22.88 -8.79 2.73
CA GLU A 155 -22.90 -8.61 4.18
C GLU A 155 -21.50 -8.30 4.73
N ILE A 156 -21.40 -7.22 5.51
CA ILE A 156 -20.18 -6.88 6.27
C ILE A 156 -20.16 -7.70 7.55
N VAL A 157 -19.20 -8.64 7.63
CA VAL A 157 -18.95 -9.47 8.81
C VAL A 157 -18.22 -8.68 9.89
N SER A 158 -17.24 -7.86 9.49
CA SER A 158 -16.54 -6.95 10.39
C SER A 158 -15.94 -5.77 9.62
N GLU A 159 -15.75 -4.67 10.33
CA GLU A 159 -15.08 -3.46 9.85
C GLU A 159 -14.05 -3.02 10.89
N GLU A 160 -12.85 -2.67 10.42
CA GLU A 160 -11.82 -2.03 11.21
C GLU A 160 -11.45 -0.70 10.54
N THR A 161 -11.55 0.40 11.28
CA THR A 161 -11.02 1.68 10.80
C THR A 161 -9.50 1.70 10.99
N LEU A 162 -8.75 1.76 9.88
CA LEU A 162 -7.29 1.80 9.91
C LEU A 162 -6.76 3.22 10.09
N TRP A 163 -7.46 4.20 9.54
CA TRP A 163 -7.04 5.60 9.57
C TRP A 163 -8.21 6.54 9.25
N ILE A 164 -8.22 7.71 9.89
CA ILE A 164 -9.10 8.84 9.60
C ILE A 164 -8.25 10.12 9.60
N SER A 165 -8.48 11.01 8.65
CA SER A 165 -7.83 12.34 8.64
C SER A 165 -8.24 13.14 9.88
N ALA A 166 -7.29 13.75 10.58
CA ALA A 166 -7.62 14.78 11.55
C ALA A 166 -8.16 16.00 10.79
N HIS A 167 -9.45 16.29 10.93
CA HIS A 167 -10.07 17.50 10.39
C HIS A 167 -9.61 18.75 11.14
#